data_AF-A0A177CDL2-F1
#
_entry.id   AF-A0A177CDL2-F1
#
_cell.length_a   1.000
_cell.length_b   1.000
_cell.length_c   1.000
_cell.angle_alpha   90.00
_cell.angle_beta   90.00
_cell.angle_gamma   90.00
#
_symmetry.space_group_name_H-M   'P 1'
#
loop_
_entity.id
_entity.type
_entity.pdbx_description
1 polymer ?
#
loop_
_entity_poly.entity_id
_entity_poly.type
_entity_poly.pdbx_seq_one_letter_code
_entity_poly.pdbx_strand_id
1 'polypeptide(L)'
;MGRSSKAGRTRRSSDPVCIGSNCNLYRGLRRYSFASTTSFTDTAPQLRKSLEKELSIPPFLFERLYQHSNGFAGHNVQLDRAQKVETYTHWSRFTIKQAYENLMPKRTFTPHIPHHQPGLNNRSDNQAVHGPQSVQHGWEWYEMGFFASWKPSGLLTLICFDLPTKSQSKIQSTMDSHTVDISNPYSTFLLVLEELLRLYDDSVWSIRNHISQWEATERRKEKPIETDYSRLHEIARHGVHVNETLSVAIRSLKNMGQHY
;
A
#
# COMPACT_ATOMS: atom_id res chain seq x y z
N MET A 1 -51.84 2.42 46.05
CA MET A 1 -50.95 3.53 45.64
C MET A 1 -49.60 3.33 46.30
N GLY A 2 -48.42 3.22 45.68
CA GLY A 2 -47.98 3.00 44.32
C GLY A 2 -46.51 2.56 44.42
N ARG A 3 -46.10 1.48 43.74
CA ARG A 3 -44.68 1.09 43.61
C ARG A 3 -44.21 1.54 42.23
N SER A 4 -43.33 2.54 42.21
CA SER A 4 -42.72 3.06 40.98
C SER A 4 -41.53 2.17 40.59
N SER A 5 -41.66 1.45 39.48
CA SER A 5 -40.55 0.75 38.82
C SER A 5 -39.88 1.70 37.83
N LYS A 6 -38.61 2.03 38.05
CA LYS A 6 -37.78 2.72 37.04
C LYS A 6 -37.17 1.68 36.11
N ALA A 7 -37.65 1.67 34.87
CA ALA A 7 -37.07 0.90 33.78
C ALA A 7 -35.70 1.48 33.38
N GLY A 8 -34.65 0.66 33.50
CA GLY A 8 -33.31 0.96 33.00
C GLY A 8 -33.27 0.82 31.48
N ARG A 9 -33.10 1.94 30.78
CA ARG A 9 -32.89 2.00 29.33
C ARG A 9 -31.42 1.67 29.04
N THR A 10 -31.15 0.49 28.49
CA THR A 10 -29.83 0.11 27.96
C THR A 10 -29.51 0.94 26.72
N ARG A 11 -28.58 1.90 26.86
CA ARG A 11 -27.92 2.55 25.72
C ARG A 11 -27.03 1.51 25.03
N ARG A 12 -27.35 1.16 23.78
CA ARG A 12 -26.37 0.57 22.86
C ARG A 12 -25.35 1.66 22.55
N SER A 13 -24.15 1.56 23.13
CA SER A 13 -22.97 2.29 22.69
C SER A 13 -22.53 1.66 21.37
N SER A 14 -22.69 2.42 20.29
CA SER A 14 -22.02 2.19 19.01
C SER A 14 -21.01 3.32 18.87
N ASP A 15 -19.95 3.25 19.68
CA ASP A 15 -18.85 4.21 19.62
C ASP A 15 -17.84 3.74 18.55
N PRO A 16 -17.34 4.66 17.70
CA PRO A 16 -16.44 4.32 16.61
C PRO A 16 -15.05 3.93 17.14
N VAL A 17 -14.48 2.92 16.48
CA VAL A 17 -13.11 2.48 16.70
C VAL A 17 -12.18 3.39 15.90
N CYS A 18 -11.42 4.26 16.58
CA CYS A 18 -10.46 5.18 15.96
C CYS A 18 -9.12 4.49 15.69
N ILE A 19 -8.62 4.59 14.45
CA ILE A 19 -7.24 4.25 14.09
C ILE A 19 -6.55 5.55 13.64
N GLY A 20 -5.74 6.16 14.51
CA GLY A 20 -4.84 7.27 14.14
C GLY A 20 -5.46 8.65 13.89
N SER A 21 -4.59 9.65 13.75
CA SER A 21 -4.91 11.10 13.79
C SER A 21 -5.57 11.70 12.54
N ASN A 22 -5.96 10.90 11.55
CA ASN A 22 -6.67 11.36 10.36
C ASN A 22 -8.09 10.80 10.34
N CYS A 23 -8.99 11.48 11.05
CA CYS A 23 -10.42 11.22 11.01
C CYS A 23 -10.99 11.67 9.65
N ASN A 24 -11.30 10.73 8.77
CA ASN A 24 -12.30 10.97 7.70
C ASN A 24 -13.55 10.15 7.97
N LEU A 25 -14.68 10.85 7.89
CA LEU A 25 -15.98 10.53 8.46
C LEU A 25 -16.71 9.36 7.79
N TYR A 26 -17.40 8.58 8.62
CA TYR A 26 -18.41 7.58 8.26
C TYR A 26 -19.70 8.22 7.74
N ARG A 27 -20.15 7.85 6.52
CA ARG A 27 -21.58 7.80 6.15
C ARG A 27 -21.77 7.05 4.82
N GLY A 28 -22.45 5.89 4.86
CA GLY A 28 -22.88 5.15 3.67
C GLY A 28 -22.41 3.70 3.61
N LEU A 29 -22.80 3.01 2.53
CA LEU A 29 -22.37 1.64 2.23
C LEU A 29 -20.90 1.56 1.79
N ARG A 30 -20.21 2.70 1.64
CA ARG A 30 -18.79 2.77 1.27
C ARG A 30 -17.98 3.37 2.42
N ARG A 31 -16.87 2.73 2.78
CA ARG A 31 -15.92 3.16 3.81
C ARG A 31 -14.52 3.09 3.24
N TYR A 32 -13.70 4.10 3.48
CA TYR A 32 -12.27 4.05 3.16
C TYR A 32 -11.43 4.71 4.23
N SER A 33 -10.17 4.30 4.36
CA SER A 33 -9.19 4.90 5.25
C SER A 33 -7.79 4.84 4.66
N PHE A 34 -7.00 5.88 4.94
CA PHE A 34 -5.56 5.92 4.67
C PHE A 34 -4.81 5.77 5.99
N ALA A 35 -3.91 4.79 6.06
CA ALA A 35 -3.15 4.49 7.26
C ALA A 35 -1.67 4.31 6.93
N SER A 36 -0.81 4.37 7.95
CA SER A 36 0.57 3.90 7.81
C SER A 36 0.66 2.44 8.24
N THR A 37 1.43 1.63 7.52
CA THR A 37 1.67 0.23 7.88
C THR A 37 2.29 0.12 9.27
N THR A 38 3.21 1.02 9.64
CA THR A 38 3.87 0.99 10.96
C THR A 38 2.86 1.23 12.08
N SER A 39 2.02 2.25 11.94
CA SER A 39 0.94 2.53 12.90
C SER A 39 -0.06 1.37 12.99
N PHE A 40 -0.30 0.68 11.88
CA PHE A 40 -1.20 -0.47 11.82
C PHE A 40 -0.61 -1.71 12.51
N THR A 41 0.68 -2.01 12.32
CA THR A 41 1.34 -3.14 12.99
C THR A 41 1.57 -2.88 14.48
N ASP A 42 1.83 -1.62 14.85
CA ASP A 42 2.06 -1.21 16.25
C ASP A 42 0.74 -0.96 17.01
N THR A 43 -0.39 -1.31 16.40
CA THR A 43 -1.72 -1.14 16.96
C THR A 43 -1.90 -1.94 18.26
N ALA A 44 -2.48 -1.31 19.27
CA ALA A 44 -2.74 -1.94 20.57
C ALA A 44 -3.52 -3.26 20.42
N PRO A 45 -3.19 -4.33 21.19
CA PRO A 45 -3.78 -5.66 20.99
C PRO A 45 -5.31 -5.71 21.03
N GLN A 46 -5.95 -4.83 21.82
CA GLN A 46 -7.41 -4.73 21.90
C GLN A 46 -8.02 -4.18 20.61
N LEU A 47 -7.36 -3.19 20.00
CA LEU A 47 -7.78 -2.59 18.74
C LEU A 47 -7.58 -3.59 17.58
N ARG A 48 -6.45 -4.31 17.56
CA ARG A 48 -6.21 -5.43 16.63
C ARG A 48 -7.36 -6.44 16.66
N LYS A 49 -7.71 -6.95 17.84
CA LYS A 49 -8.82 -7.93 17.99
C LYS A 49 -10.15 -7.38 17.50
N SER A 50 -10.41 -6.09 17.72
CA SER A 50 -11.62 -5.43 17.21
C SER A 50 -11.63 -5.41 15.68
N LEU A 51 -10.51 -5.06 15.04
CA LEU A 51 -10.40 -4.99 13.58
C LEU A 51 -10.46 -6.37 12.92
N GLU A 52 -9.78 -7.36 13.49
CA GLU A 52 -9.88 -8.76 13.07
C GLU A 52 -11.34 -9.23 13.11
N LYS A 53 -12.07 -8.91 14.19
CA LYS A 53 -13.46 -9.33 14.36
C LYS A 53 -14.45 -8.58 13.46
N GLU A 54 -14.29 -7.26 13.30
CA GLU A 54 -15.27 -6.44 12.58
C GLU A 54 -15.13 -6.56 11.05
N LEU A 55 -13.88 -6.64 10.59
CA LEU A 55 -13.54 -6.56 9.17
C LEU A 55 -13.03 -7.90 8.60
N SER A 56 -12.85 -8.92 9.44
CA SER A 56 -12.24 -10.21 9.06
C SER A 56 -10.84 -10.04 8.47
N ILE A 57 -10.04 -9.13 9.05
CA ILE A 57 -8.64 -8.89 8.65
C ILE A 57 -7.80 -10.11 9.04
N PRO A 58 -7.04 -10.70 8.10
CA PRO A 58 -6.10 -11.77 8.43
C PRO A 58 -5.05 -11.35 9.48
N PRO A 59 -4.77 -12.19 10.50
CA PRO A 59 -3.82 -11.89 11.56
C PRO A 59 -2.40 -11.52 11.07
N PHE A 60 -1.97 -12.14 9.97
CA PHE A 60 -0.62 -11.92 9.42
C PHE A 60 -0.42 -10.48 8.90
N LEU A 61 -1.49 -9.72 8.61
CA LEU A 61 -1.39 -8.31 8.21
C LEU A 61 -0.88 -7.41 9.35
N PHE A 62 -0.92 -7.89 10.60
CA PHE A 62 -0.36 -7.21 11.76
C PHE A 62 1.08 -7.66 12.08
N GLU A 63 1.62 -8.64 11.35
CA GLU A 63 2.95 -9.18 11.60
C GLU A 63 4.01 -8.44 10.78
N ARG A 64 5.26 -8.38 11.27
CA ARG A 64 6.38 -7.76 10.53
C ARG A 64 6.63 -8.40 9.15
N LEU A 65 6.25 -9.67 8.98
CA LEU A 65 6.33 -10.36 7.68
C LEU A 65 5.57 -9.62 6.58
N TYR A 66 4.47 -8.94 6.94
CA TYR A 66 3.74 -8.06 6.04
C TYR A 66 4.65 -6.97 5.43
N GLN A 67 5.40 -6.28 6.30
CA GLN A 67 6.28 -5.16 5.93
C GLN A 67 7.46 -5.59 5.07
N HIS A 68 8.01 -6.78 5.34
CA HIS A 68 9.27 -7.22 4.72
C HIS A 68 9.10 -7.89 3.35
N SER A 69 7.86 -8.10 2.89
CA SER A 69 7.62 -8.71 1.59
C SER A 69 7.65 -7.66 0.45
N ASN A 70 8.24 -8.03 -0.69
CA ASN A 70 8.30 -7.19 -1.90
C ASN A 70 6.96 -7.11 -2.66
N GLY A 71 6.00 -7.94 -2.28
CA GLY A 71 4.65 -7.93 -2.81
C GLY A 71 3.98 -9.30 -2.73
N PHE A 72 2.67 -9.27 -2.56
CA PHE A 72 1.80 -10.45 -2.56
C PHE A 72 0.36 -10.00 -2.77
N ALA A 73 -0.51 -10.96 -3.04
CA ALA A 73 -1.95 -10.76 -3.00
C ALA A 73 -2.64 -12.02 -2.50
N GLY A 74 -3.80 -11.85 -1.89
CA GLY A 74 -4.61 -12.95 -1.42
C GLY A 74 -6.03 -12.50 -1.12
N HIS A 75 -6.90 -13.47 -0.94
CA HIS A 75 -8.31 -13.25 -0.69
C HIS A 75 -8.85 -14.32 0.25
N ASN A 76 -10.01 -14.04 0.85
CA ASN A 76 -10.76 -15.01 1.61
C ASN A 76 -12.26 -14.81 1.36
N VAL A 77 -12.98 -15.93 1.26
CA VAL A 77 -14.45 -15.93 1.14
C VAL A 77 -15.01 -16.60 2.39
N GLN A 78 -15.63 -15.81 3.24
CA GLN A 78 -16.33 -16.32 4.41
C GLN A 78 -17.77 -16.65 4.01
N LEU A 79 -18.18 -17.89 4.28
CA LEU A 79 -19.53 -18.38 4.04
C LEU A 79 -20.35 -18.41 5.32
N ASP A 80 -21.64 -18.10 5.21
CA ASP A 80 -22.60 -18.27 6.29
C ASP A 80 -22.99 -19.76 6.48
N ARG A 81 -23.87 -20.02 7.46
CA ARG A 81 -24.39 -21.37 7.73
C ARG A 81 -25.15 -21.99 6.55
N ALA A 82 -25.66 -21.17 5.64
CA ALA A 82 -26.39 -21.58 4.45
C ALA A 82 -25.48 -21.69 3.20
N GLN A 83 -24.15 -21.68 3.38
CA GLN A 83 -23.15 -21.71 2.29
C GLN A 83 -23.26 -20.52 1.32
N LYS A 84 -23.82 -19.40 1.77
CA LYS A 84 -23.83 -18.14 1.01
C LYS A 84 -22.66 -17.26 1.44
N VAL A 85 -22.16 -16.45 0.52
CA VAL A 85 -21.10 -15.49 0.83
C VAL A 85 -21.58 -14.52 1.92
N GLU A 86 -20.90 -14.51 3.06
CA GLU A 86 -21.12 -13.56 4.15
C GLU A 86 -20.21 -12.35 4.00
N THR A 87 -18.94 -12.60 3.66
CA THR A 87 -17.93 -11.55 3.48
C THR A 87 -16.88 -12.02 2.48
N TYR A 88 -16.52 -11.14 1.57
CA TYR A 88 -15.39 -11.30 0.67
C TYR A 88 -14.28 -10.33 1.11
N THR A 89 -13.11 -10.83 1.45
CA THR A 89 -11.95 -9.98 1.76
C THR A 89 -10.82 -10.21 0.76
N HIS A 90 -10.10 -9.14 0.49
CA HIS A 90 -8.94 -9.11 -0.39
C HIS A 90 -7.84 -8.29 0.26
N TRP A 91 -6.59 -8.71 0.09
CA TRP A 91 -5.43 -7.98 0.58
C TRP A 91 -4.29 -8.09 -0.42
N SER A 92 -3.49 -7.05 -0.49
CA SER A 92 -2.32 -7.04 -1.36
C SER A 92 -1.27 -6.05 -0.87
N ARG A 93 -0.04 -6.27 -1.33
CA ARG A 93 1.09 -5.37 -1.14
C ARG A 93 1.81 -5.21 -2.47
N PHE A 94 2.16 -3.98 -2.78
CA PHE A 94 2.87 -3.61 -3.99
C PHE A 94 4.00 -2.65 -3.64
N THR A 95 5.19 -2.98 -4.12
CA THR A 95 6.34 -2.09 -4.05
C THR A 95 6.55 -1.45 -5.42
N ILE A 96 6.80 -0.14 -5.47
CA ILE A 96 7.12 0.58 -6.70
C ILE A 96 8.37 1.41 -6.48
N LYS A 97 9.30 1.34 -7.43
CA LYS A 97 10.47 2.21 -7.45
C LYS A 97 10.20 3.44 -8.30
N GLN A 98 10.14 4.63 -7.72
CA GLN A 98 10.00 5.87 -8.50
C GLN A 98 11.35 6.56 -8.64
N ALA A 99 11.72 6.95 -9.87
CA ALA A 99 12.82 7.86 -10.13
C ALA A 99 12.29 9.22 -10.61
N TYR A 100 13.04 10.28 -10.31
CA TYR A 100 12.71 11.65 -10.67
C TYR A 100 13.75 12.26 -11.58
N GLU A 101 13.45 13.41 -12.17
CA GLU A 101 14.33 14.10 -13.11
C GLU A 101 15.71 14.42 -12.52
N ASN A 102 15.78 14.65 -11.21
CA ASN A 102 17.01 14.92 -10.46
C ASN A 102 17.72 13.64 -9.97
N LEU A 103 17.60 12.51 -10.69
CA LEU A 103 18.29 11.26 -10.31
C LEU A 103 19.81 11.48 -10.23
N MET A 104 20.40 11.25 -9.06
CA MET A 104 21.82 11.47 -8.80
C MET A 104 22.54 10.19 -8.36
N PRO A 105 23.84 10.03 -8.73
CA PRO A 105 24.74 9.05 -8.13
C PRO A 105 24.74 9.09 -6.61
N LYS A 106 24.49 7.94 -5.98
CA LYS A 106 24.67 7.81 -4.55
C LYS A 106 26.16 7.62 -4.28
N ARG A 107 26.82 8.65 -3.74
CA ARG A 107 28.27 8.61 -3.42
C ARG A 107 28.62 7.67 -2.26
N THR A 108 27.63 7.13 -1.55
CA THR A 108 27.82 6.25 -0.41
C THR A 108 27.11 4.92 -0.64
N PHE A 109 27.89 3.83 -0.59
CA PHE A 109 27.35 2.48 -0.51
C PHE A 109 26.63 2.31 0.83
N THR A 110 25.39 1.83 0.79
CA THR A 110 24.68 1.43 2.01
C THR A 110 24.85 -0.08 2.16
N PRO A 111 25.70 -0.55 3.08
CA PRO A 111 25.87 -1.98 3.28
C PRO A 111 24.55 -2.60 3.71
N HIS A 112 24.25 -3.77 3.17
CA HIS A 112 23.18 -4.60 3.68
C HIS A 112 23.53 -5.00 5.11
N ILE A 113 22.67 -4.67 6.07
CA ILE A 113 22.80 -5.10 7.46
C ILE A 113 21.83 -6.27 7.62
N PRO A 114 22.32 -7.52 7.74
CA PRO A 114 21.45 -8.66 7.95
C PRO A 114 20.70 -8.50 9.27
N HIS A 115 19.39 -8.73 9.26
CA HIS A 115 18.55 -8.71 10.46
C HIS A 115 18.93 -9.77 11.52
N HIS A 116 19.88 -10.65 11.22
CA HIS A 116 20.34 -11.72 12.11
C HIS A 116 21.62 -11.39 12.91
N GLN A 117 22.13 -10.16 12.91
CA GLN A 117 23.30 -9.82 13.74
C GLN A 117 22.91 -9.69 15.23
N PRO A 118 23.31 -10.64 16.11
CA PRO A 118 23.08 -10.52 17.54
C PRO A 118 24.08 -9.50 18.09
N GLY A 119 23.61 -8.35 18.55
CA GLY A 119 24.47 -7.35 19.22
C GLY A 119 24.26 -5.88 18.85
N LEU A 120 23.38 -5.57 17.88
CA LEU A 120 23.08 -4.19 17.46
C LEU A 120 21.66 -3.73 17.85
N ASN A 121 21.25 -4.01 19.09
CA ASN A 121 19.92 -3.63 19.62
C ASN A 121 19.70 -2.10 19.78
N ASN A 122 20.59 -1.25 19.27
CA ASN A 122 20.57 0.21 19.48
C ASN A 122 20.60 1.05 18.20
N ARG A 123 20.66 0.44 17.01
CA ARG A 123 20.36 1.17 15.77
C ARG A 123 18.89 0.99 15.48
N SER A 124 18.15 2.10 15.43
CA SER A 124 16.73 2.18 15.09
C SER A 124 16.35 1.16 14.01
N ASP A 125 15.76 0.04 14.42
CA ASP A 125 15.15 -1.00 13.55
C ASP A 125 14.00 -0.43 12.69
N ASN A 126 13.67 0.86 12.88
CA ASN A 126 12.68 1.61 12.12
C ASN A 126 13.27 2.36 10.92
N GLN A 127 14.56 2.20 10.64
CA GLN A 127 15.14 2.81 9.45
C GLN A 127 14.75 1.94 8.24
N ALA A 128 13.62 2.29 7.62
CA ALA A 128 13.21 1.70 6.35
C ALA A 128 14.44 1.59 5.45
N VAL A 129 14.71 0.38 4.93
CA VAL A 129 15.79 0.10 3.96
C VAL A 129 15.72 1.09 2.78
N HIS A 130 14.54 1.67 2.60
CA HIS A 130 14.08 2.53 1.54
C HIS A 130 13.44 3.82 2.12
N GLY A 131 14.17 4.53 2.98
CA GLY A 131 13.65 5.72 3.67
C GLY A 131 13.54 7.00 2.82
N PRO A 132 12.87 8.04 3.34
CA PRO A 132 12.65 9.35 2.68
C PRO A 132 13.95 10.09 2.34
N GLN A 133 15.07 9.69 2.94
CA GLN A 133 16.41 10.18 2.60
C GLN A 133 16.77 9.93 1.14
N SER A 134 16.13 8.99 0.47
CA SER A 134 16.37 8.72 -0.94
C SER A 134 15.89 9.81 -1.89
N VAL A 135 14.86 10.58 -1.49
CA VAL A 135 14.27 11.66 -2.30
C VAL A 135 15.32 12.70 -2.68
N GLN A 136 16.28 12.96 -1.80
CA GLN A 136 17.40 13.89 -2.08
C GLN A 136 18.30 13.43 -3.24
N HIS A 137 18.26 12.15 -3.58
CA HIS A 137 19.00 11.54 -4.68
C HIS A 137 18.11 11.32 -5.92
N GLY A 138 16.89 11.88 -5.93
CA GLY A 138 15.97 11.82 -7.07
C GLY A 138 15.31 10.46 -7.25
N TRP A 139 15.04 9.73 -6.17
CA TRP A 139 14.24 8.51 -6.21
C TRP A 139 13.58 8.22 -4.87
N GLU A 140 12.51 7.43 -4.88
CA GLU A 140 11.90 6.89 -3.66
C GLU A 140 11.30 5.50 -3.91
N TRP A 141 10.77 4.89 -2.85
CA TRP A 141 10.01 3.65 -2.92
C TRP A 141 8.61 3.87 -2.37
N TYR A 142 7.62 3.37 -3.08
CA TYR A 142 6.24 3.27 -2.60
C TYR A 142 6.00 1.84 -2.15
N GLU A 143 5.82 1.65 -0.85
CA GLU A 143 5.63 0.33 -0.23
C GLU A 143 4.17 0.19 0.22
N MET A 144 3.28 0.14 -0.77
CA MET A 144 1.85 0.30 -0.56
C MET A 144 1.17 -1.01 -0.18
N GLY A 145 0.20 -0.90 0.71
CA GLY A 145 -0.65 -2.00 1.13
C GLY A 145 -2.11 -1.72 0.88
N PHE A 146 -2.89 -2.75 0.61
CA PHE A 146 -4.33 -2.64 0.42
C PHE A 146 -5.05 -3.75 1.15
N PHE A 147 -6.13 -3.40 1.84
CA PHE A 147 -7.11 -4.33 2.38
C PHE A 147 -8.50 -3.89 1.92
N ALA A 148 -9.28 -4.80 1.36
CA ALA A 148 -10.65 -4.58 0.97
C ALA A 148 -11.56 -5.63 1.61
N SER A 149 -12.73 -5.20 2.06
CA SER A 149 -13.79 -6.07 2.58
C SER A 149 -15.11 -5.67 1.94
N TRP A 150 -15.83 -6.66 1.43
CA TRP A 150 -17.15 -6.51 0.82
C TRP A 150 -18.13 -7.45 1.50
N LYS A 151 -19.36 -6.98 1.73
CA LYS A 151 -20.48 -7.78 2.22
C LYS A 151 -21.66 -7.69 1.25
N PRO A 152 -22.48 -8.75 1.11
CA PRO A 152 -23.68 -8.72 0.26
C PRO A 152 -24.70 -7.65 0.62
N SER A 153 -24.62 -7.07 1.82
CA SER A 153 -25.41 -5.89 2.21
C SER A 153 -25.03 -4.62 1.42
N GLY A 154 -24.02 -4.70 0.54
CA GLY A 154 -23.43 -3.59 -0.18
C GLY A 154 -22.35 -2.87 0.62
N LEU A 155 -22.04 -3.32 1.85
CA LEU A 155 -21.00 -2.68 2.66
C LEU A 155 -19.62 -2.97 2.07
N LEU A 156 -18.95 -1.91 1.63
CA LEU A 156 -17.62 -1.88 1.05
C LEU A 156 -16.67 -1.13 1.98
N THR A 157 -15.54 -1.74 2.34
CA THR A 157 -14.48 -1.12 3.13
C THR A 157 -13.14 -1.26 2.42
N LEU A 158 -12.41 -0.15 2.26
CA LEU A 158 -11.05 -0.10 1.70
C LEU A 158 -10.09 0.53 2.71
N ILE A 159 -8.98 -0.13 2.99
CA ILE A 159 -7.87 0.45 3.76
C ILE A 159 -6.65 0.47 2.86
N CYS A 160 -6.09 1.66 2.67
CA CYS A 160 -4.88 1.89 1.88
C CYS A 160 -3.73 2.26 2.84
N PHE A 161 -2.66 1.48 2.80
CA PHE A 161 -1.48 1.67 3.63
C PHE A 161 -0.37 2.35 2.82
N ASP A 162 0.21 3.41 3.40
CA ASP A 162 1.37 4.15 2.87
C ASP A 162 1.22 4.59 1.40
N LEU A 163 -0.01 4.91 1.00
CA LEU A 163 -0.34 5.37 -0.35
C LEU A 163 0.16 6.82 -0.56
N PRO A 164 0.80 7.16 -1.70
CA PRO A 164 1.22 8.53 -1.99
C PRO A 164 0.05 9.51 -2.01
N THR A 165 0.25 10.75 -1.53
CA THR A 165 -0.82 11.76 -1.36
C THR A 165 -1.64 12.00 -2.63
N LYS A 166 -0.99 12.06 -3.80
CA LYS A 166 -1.68 12.23 -5.09
C LYS A 166 -2.66 11.09 -5.38
N SER A 167 -2.26 9.85 -5.08
CA SER A 167 -3.14 8.67 -5.20
C SER A 167 -4.22 8.64 -4.13
N GLN A 168 -3.95 9.12 -2.90
CA GLN A 168 -4.98 9.26 -1.87
C GLN A 168 -6.13 10.17 -2.36
N SER A 169 -5.80 11.37 -2.86
CA SER A 169 -6.80 12.31 -3.36
C SER A 169 -7.64 11.72 -4.51
N LYS A 170 -7.02 10.94 -5.38
CA LYS A 170 -7.69 10.30 -6.51
C LYS A 170 -8.63 9.17 -6.07
N ILE A 171 -8.18 8.28 -5.19
CA ILE A 171 -9.03 7.23 -4.61
C ILE A 171 -10.20 7.85 -3.84
N GLN A 172 -9.93 8.86 -3.01
CA GLN A 172 -10.95 9.59 -2.27
C GLN A 172 -12.00 10.18 -3.21
N SER A 173 -11.57 10.90 -4.26
CA SER A 173 -12.49 11.48 -5.23
C SER A 173 -13.38 10.44 -5.91
N THR A 174 -12.82 9.28 -6.29
CA THR A 174 -13.61 8.20 -6.91
C THR A 174 -14.60 7.60 -5.92
N MET A 175 -14.19 7.33 -4.68
CA MET A 175 -15.06 6.79 -3.63
C MET A 175 -16.23 7.75 -3.31
N ASP A 176 -15.95 9.05 -3.25
CA ASP A 176 -16.93 10.10 -2.96
C ASP A 176 -17.88 10.35 -4.16
N SER A 177 -17.44 10.12 -5.40
CA SER A 177 -18.24 10.31 -6.62
C SER A 177 -19.34 9.25 -6.84
N HIS A 178 -19.43 8.24 -5.98
CA HIS A 178 -20.40 7.14 -6.06
C HIS A 178 -20.32 6.25 -7.31
N THR A 179 -19.22 6.31 -8.06
CA THR A 179 -19.00 5.52 -9.28
C THR A 179 -18.67 4.05 -9.02
N VAL A 180 -18.22 3.71 -7.81
CA VAL A 180 -17.87 2.34 -7.42
C VAL A 180 -19.13 1.49 -7.24
N ASP A 181 -19.27 0.45 -8.05
CA ASP A 181 -20.37 -0.51 -7.95
C ASP A 181 -20.25 -1.34 -6.66
N ILE A 182 -21.16 -1.10 -5.71
CA ILE A 182 -21.17 -1.81 -4.42
C ILE A 182 -21.80 -3.20 -4.49
N SER A 183 -22.43 -3.56 -5.61
CA SER A 183 -22.97 -4.91 -5.82
C SER A 183 -21.88 -5.93 -6.17
N ASN A 184 -20.72 -5.43 -6.62
CA ASN A 184 -19.59 -6.24 -7.06
C ASN A 184 -18.42 -6.16 -6.03
N PRO A 185 -17.96 -7.30 -5.49
CA PRO A 185 -16.83 -7.34 -4.55
C PRO A 185 -15.50 -6.85 -5.15
N TYR A 186 -15.38 -6.79 -6.48
CA TYR A 186 -14.16 -6.44 -7.20
C TYR A 186 -14.04 -4.96 -7.55
N SER A 187 -15.08 -4.17 -7.36
CA SER A 187 -15.07 -2.75 -7.77
C SER A 187 -13.98 -1.95 -7.04
N THR A 188 -13.71 -2.28 -5.78
CA THR A 188 -12.59 -1.68 -5.03
C THR A 188 -11.23 -2.07 -5.59
N PHE A 189 -11.12 -3.29 -6.10
CA PHE A 189 -9.89 -3.78 -6.68
C PHE A 189 -9.58 -3.06 -7.99
N LEU A 190 -10.59 -2.80 -8.83
CA LEU A 190 -10.43 -1.99 -10.04
C LEU A 190 -9.91 -0.59 -9.73
N LEU A 191 -10.46 0.07 -8.71
CA LEU A 191 -10.00 1.38 -8.26
C LEU A 191 -8.52 1.38 -7.85
N VAL A 192 -8.11 0.37 -7.08
CA VAL A 192 -6.71 0.21 -6.67
C VAL A 192 -5.81 -0.10 -7.87
N LEU A 193 -6.28 -0.96 -8.79
CA LEU A 193 -5.53 -1.37 -9.96
C LEU A 193 -5.26 -0.21 -10.92
N GLU A 194 -6.23 0.67 -11.16
CA GLU A 194 -6.05 1.87 -11.97
C GLU A 194 -4.92 2.77 -11.43
N GLU A 195 -4.88 2.98 -10.11
CA GLU A 195 -3.80 3.75 -9.49
C GLU A 195 -2.46 3.04 -9.54
N LEU A 196 -2.42 1.72 -9.33
CA LEU A 196 -1.20 0.94 -9.45
C LEU A 196 -0.64 0.99 -10.87
N LEU A 197 -1.49 0.83 -11.88
CA LEU A 197 -1.10 0.90 -13.29
C LEU A 197 -0.46 2.26 -13.61
N ARG A 198 -1.08 3.36 -13.15
CA ARG A 198 -0.53 4.70 -13.32
C ARG A 198 0.85 4.85 -12.67
N LEU A 199 1.01 4.37 -11.44
CA LEU A 199 2.29 4.46 -10.72
C LEU A 199 3.39 3.59 -11.34
N TYR A 200 3.07 2.39 -11.82
CA TYR A 200 4.02 1.54 -12.55
C TYR A 200 4.40 2.15 -13.91
N ASP A 201 3.44 2.77 -14.60
CA ASP A 201 3.71 3.51 -15.85
C ASP A 201 4.67 4.67 -15.58
N ASP A 202 4.36 5.54 -14.61
CA ASP A 202 5.24 6.64 -14.19
C ASP A 202 6.66 6.15 -13.82
N SER A 203 6.74 5.02 -13.12
CA SER A 203 7.99 4.36 -12.73
C SER A 203 8.82 3.91 -13.95
N VAL A 204 8.21 3.19 -14.89
CA VAL A 204 8.87 2.71 -16.11
C VAL A 204 9.31 3.87 -17.01
N TRP A 205 8.43 4.84 -17.25
CA TRP A 205 8.74 5.98 -18.09
C TRP A 205 9.82 6.88 -17.50
N SER A 206 9.88 7.02 -16.17
CA SER A 206 10.94 7.79 -15.53
C SER A 206 12.35 7.27 -15.89
N ILE A 207 12.56 5.94 -15.86
CA ILE A 207 13.84 5.34 -16.23
C ILE A 207 14.11 5.47 -17.73
N ARG A 208 13.10 5.20 -18.57
CA ARG A 208 13.22 5.38 -20.03
C ARG A 208 13.62 6.82 -20.38
N ASN A 209 13.06 7.81 -19.70
CA ASN A 209 13.37 9.21 -19.91
C ASN A 209 14.83 9.52 -19.54
N HIS A 210 15.34 8.98 -18.44
CA HIS A 210 16.77 9.10 -18.09
C HIS A 210 17.69 8.51 -19.15
N ILE A 211 17.38 7.31 -19.65
CA ILE A 211 18.13 6.68 -20.74
C ILE A 211 18.11 7.57 -21.98
N SER A 212 16.92 8.00 -22.40
CA SER A 212 16.73 8.82 -23.61
C SER A 212 17.46 10.16 -23.52
N GLN A 213 17.42 10.81 -22.35
CA GLN A 213 18.13 12.07 -22.10
C GLN A 213 19.64 11.87 -22.15
N TRP A 214 20.15 10.78 -21.57
CA TRP A 214 21.57 10.45 -21.63
C TRP A 214 22.01 10.19 -23.07
N GLU A 215 21.31 9.34 -23.81
CA GLU A 215 21.61 9.03 -25.22
C GLU A 215 21.58 10.28 -26.11
N ALA A 216 20.57 11.15 -25.93
CA ALA A 216 20.47 12.39 -26.68
C ALA A 216 21.62 13.35 -26.36
N THR A 217 22.06 13.39 -25.10
CA THR A 217 23.20 14.22 -24.66
C THR A 217 24.50 13.70 -25.26
N GLU A 218 24.74 12.39 -25.25
CA GLU A 218 25.93 11.78 -25.85
C GLU A 218 26.01 12.02 -27.36
N ARG A 219 24.90 11.84 -28.09
CA ARG A 219 24.87 12.06 -29.54
C ARG A 219 25.13 13.51 -29.98
N ARG A 220 24.82 14.49 -29.11
CA ARG A 220 24.99 15.93 -29.40
C ARG A 220 26.39 16.44 -29.12
N LYS A 221 27.25 15.65 -28.46
CA LYS A 221 28.60 16.10 -28.11
C LYS A 221 29.53 15.99 -29.32
N GLU A 222 30.12 17.12 -29.72
CA GLU A 222 31.12 17.19 -30.82
C GLU A 222 32.46 16.53 -30.45
N LYS A 223 32.77 16.40 -29.15
CA LYS A 223 33.95 15.70 -28.63
C LYS A 223 33.54 14.69 -27.55
N PRO A 224 34.10 13.47 -27.54
CA PRO A 224 33.87 12.52 -26.45
C PRO A 224 34.36 13.12 -25.14
N ILE A 225 33.44 13.46 -24.24
CA ILE A 225 33.75 13.72 -22.82
C ILE A 225 33.86 12.37 -22.12
N GLU A 226 34.63 12.31 -21.03
CA GLU A 226 34.63 11.18 -20.11
C GLU A 226 33.20 10.78 -19.72
N THR A 227 32.81 9.55 -20.07
CA THR A 227 31.47 9.03 -19.79
C THR A 227 31.22 9.02 -18.28
N ASP A 228 30.10 9.60 -17.84
CA ASP A 228 29.67 9.54 -16.44
C ASP A 228 29.10 8.15 -16.13
N TYR A 229 30.01 7.19 -15.90
CA TYR A 229 29.68 5.81 -15.54
C TYR A 229 28.89 5.70 -14.25
N SER A 230 29.04 6.66 -13.33
CA SER A 230 28.29 6.67 -12.08
C SER A 230 26.81 6.95 -12.34
N ARG A 231 26.49 7.92 -13.19
CA ARG A 231 25.11 8.18 -13.61
C ARG A 231 24.51 7.02 -14.38
N LEU A 232 25.26 6.43 -15.32
CA LEU A 232 24.82 5.23 -16.05
C LEU A 232 24.53 4.06 -15.11
N HIS A 233 25.39 3.83 -14.12
CA HIS A 233 25.21 2.80 -13.12
C HIS A 233 23.93 3.01 -12.31
N GLU A 234 23.62 4.24 -11.90
CA GLU A 234 22.35 4.53 -11.23
C GLU A 234 21.14 4.22 -12.12
N ILE A 235 21.15 4.70 -13.36
CA ILE A 235 20.05 4.44 -14.30
C ILE A 235 19.82 2.94 -14.45
N ALA A 236 20.90 2.16 -14.65
CA ALA A 236 20.84 0.72 -14.76
C ALA A 236 20.31 0.05 -13.47
N ARG A 237 20.87 0.40 -12.31
CA ARG A 237 20.46 -0.11 -11.00
C ARG A 237 18.97 0.15 -10.73
N HIS A 238 18.50 1.36 -11.05
CA HIS A 238 17.11 1.73 -10.90
C HIS A 238 16.20 0.99 -11.88
N GLY A 239 16.62 0.81 -13.13
CA GLY A 239 15.91 -0.01 -14.12
C GLY A 239 15.74 -1.46 -13.67
N VAL A 240 16.77 -2.07 -13.06
CA VAL A 240 16.67 -3.41 -12.48
C VAL A 240 15.60 -3.47 -11.39
N HIS A 241 15.60 -2.52 -10.44
CA HIS A 241 14.60 -2.48 -9.36
C HIS A 241 13.16 -2.27 -9.87
N VAL A 242 12.98 -1.40 -10.87
CA VAL A 242 11.67 -1.20 -11.53
C VAL A 242 11.20 -2.52 -12.15
N ASN A 243 12.07 -3.22 -12.87
CA ASN A 243 11.72 -4.49 -13.50
C ASN A 243 11.40 -5.60 -12.47
N GLU A 244 12.17 -5.68 -11.39
CA GLU A 244 11.95 -6.65 -10.31
C GLU A 244 10.58 -6.44 -9.65
N THR A 245 10.29 -5.20 -9.23
CA THR A 245 9.00 -4.87 -8.60
C THR A 245 7.81 -5.04 -9.52
N LEU A 246 7.93 -4.64 -10.79
CA LEU A 246 6.90 -4.87 -11.80
C LEU A 246 6.64 -6.37 -12.02
N SER A 247 7.71 -7.19 -12.03
CA SER A 247 7.58 -8.65 -12.15
C SER A 247 6.83 -9.27 -10.98
N VAL A 248 7.10 -8.82 -9.75
CA VAL A 248 6.35 -9.24 -8.55
C VAL A 248 4.90 -8.79 -8.65
N ALA A 249 4.64 -7.56 -9.07
CA ALA A 249 3.29 -7.03 -9.24
C ALA A 249 2.47 -7.87 -10.24
N ILE A 250 3.04 -8.15 -11.42
CA ILE A 250 2.40 -9.01 -12.43
C ILE A 250 2.06 -10.39 -11.85
N ARG A 251 2.96 -10.97 -11.04
CA ARG A 251 2.72 -12.27 -10.41
C ARG A 251 1.59 -12.20 -9.38
N SER A 252 1.57 -11.17 -8.54
CA SER A 252 0.49 -10.91 -7.59
C SER A 252 -0.86 -10.72 -8.31
N LEU A 253 -0.88 -9.93 -9.39
CA LEU A 253 -2.06 -9.70 -10.22
C LEU A 253 -2.57 -10.98 -10.90
N LYS A 254 -1.67 -11.80 -11.44
CA LYS A 254 -2.03 -13.10 -12.03
C LYS A 254 -2.63 -14.05 -11.00
N ASN A 255 -2.03 -14.12 -9.81
CA ASN A 255 -2.56 -14.95 -8.73
C ASN A 255 -3.97 -14.52 -8.34
N MET A 256 -4.24 -13.21 -8.28
CA MET A 256 -5.60 -12.71 -8.06
C MET A 256 -6.55 -13.14 -9.19
N GLY A 257 -6.15 -12.93 -10.44
CA GLY A 257 -6.96 -13.28 -11.62
C GLY A 257 -7.31 -14.77 -11.74
N GLN A 258 -6.50 -15.67 -11.19
CA GLN A 258 -6.76 -17.12 -11.21
C GLN A 258 -7.83 -17.58 -10.20
N HIS A 259 -8.18 -16.73 -9.24
CA HIS A 259 -9.20 -17.01 -8.25
C HIS A 259 -10.56 -16.40 -8.62
N TYR A 260 -10.65 -15.87 -9.83
CA TYR A 260 -11.81 -15.24 -10.47
C TYR A 260 -12.19 -16.01 -11.73
#